data_AF-A0A520CZ44-F1
#
_entry.id   AF-A0A520CZ44-F1
#
_cell.length_a   1.000
_cell.length_b   1.000
_cell.length_c   1.000
_cell.angle_alpha   90.00
_cell.angle_beta   90.00
_cell.angle_gamma   90.00
#
_symmetry.space_group_name_H-M   'P 1'
#
loop_
_entity.id
_entity.type
_entity.pdbx_description
1 polymer ?
#
loop_
_entity_poly.entity_id
_entity_poly.type
_entity_poly.pdbx_seq_one_letter_code
_entity_poly.pdbx_strand_id
1 'polypeptide(L)'
;KHHPKFISKIELTKGIPSISFNLKYGGGANIDRKDSKQAIAEIIKLGRRMNEKNWSTVIFAEGTRAKDGKMKPFQVGGIATLLKIVPTAIIVPVAIENSWRVVRYGTYPLSSLLPLKFLSYLY
;
A
#
# COMPACT_ATOMS: atom_id res chain seq x y z
N LYS A 1 10.14 12.27 11.11
CA LYS A 1 10.92 11.18 11.74
C LYS A 1 10.62 9.83 11.10
N HIS A 2 9.35 9.46 10.90
CA HIS A 2 8.96 8.29 10.11
C HIS A 2 8.16 8.73 8.89
N HIS A 3 8.59 8.29 7.70
CA HIS A 3 7.98 8.70 6.42
C HIS A 3 7.49 7.48 5.66
N PRO A 4 6.31 6.92 6.03
CA PRO A 4 5.71 5.82 5.30
C PRO A 4 5.28 6.29 3.91
N LYS A 5 5.83 5.65 2.88
CA LYS A 5 5.42 5.85 1.49
C LYS A 5 4.52 4.70 1.05
N PHE A 6 3.57 5.00 0.17
CA PHE A 6 2.64 4.00 -0.33
C PHE A 6 2.99 3.60 -1.75
N ILE A 7 2.69 2.33 -2.09
CA ILE A 7 2.54 1.88 -3.46
C ILE A 7 1.06 2.00 -3.83
N SER A 8 0.74 2.91 -4.74
CA SER A 8 -0.61 3.25 -5.14
C SER A 8 -0.84 3.01 -6.63
N LYS A 9 -2.11 2.85 -6.98
CA LYS A 9 -2.57 2.83 -8.36
C LYS A 9 -2.35 4.19 -9.02
N ILE A 10 -1.85 4.22 -10.25
CA ILE A 10 -1.65 5.45 -11.02
C ILE A 10 -2.97 6.21 -11.21
N GLU A 11 -4.11 5.52 -11.27
CA GLU A 11 -5.43 6.14 -11.42
C GLU A 11 -5.84 7.00 -10.22
N LEU A 12 -5.35 6.68 -9.02
CA LEU A 12 -5.62 7.47 -7.80
C LEU A 12 -4.89 8.82 -7.79
N THR A 13 -3.94 9.02 -8.69
CA THR A 13 -3.28 10.31 -8.89
C THR A 13 -4.19 11.33 -9.60
N LYS A 14 -5.38 10.92 -10.05
CA LYS A 14 -6.36 11.77 -10.74
C LYS A 14 -7.68 11.79 -9.96
N GLY A 15 -8.16 12.98 -9.60
CA GLY A 15 -9.54 13.18 -9.17
C GLY A 15 -9.81 13.46 -7.69
N ILE A 16 -8.82 13.35 -6.78
CA ILE A 16 -9.01 13.72 -5.37
C ILE A 16 -7.95 14.75 -4.96
N PRO A 17 -8.28 16.05 -4.82
CA PRO A 17 -7.31 17.14 -4.71
C PRO A 17 -6.17 16.92 -3.70
N SER A 18 -6.49 16.43 -2.50
CA SER A 18 -5.49 16.17 -1.44
C SER A 18 -4.70 14.88 -1.64
N ILE A 19 -5.37 13.78 -2.00
CA ILE A 19 -4.75 12.47 -2.19
C ILE A 19 -3.87 12.48 -3.43
N SER A 20 -4.37 13.03 -4.53
CA SER A 20 -3.65 13.12 -5.80
C SER A 20 -2.38 13.97 -5.69
N PHE A 21 -2.38 15.05 -4.89
CA PHE A 21 -1.17 15.85 -4.66
C PHE A 21 -0.11 15.07 -3.88
N ASN A 22 -0.48 14.45 -2.75
CA ASN A 22 0.47 13.63 -1.98
C ASN A 22 0.97 12.41 -2.77
N LEU A 23 0.13 11.79 -3.61
CA LEU A 23 0.58 10.67 -4.43
C LEU A 23 1.55 11.12 -5.54
N LYS A 24 1.36 12.30 -6.14
CA LYS A 24 2.26 12.83 -7.17
C LYS A 24 3.58 13.36 -6.61
N TYR A 25 3.54 14.10 -5.51
CA TYR A 25 4.72 14.79 -4.96
C TYR A 25 5.28 14.16 -3.69
N GLY A 26 4.55 13.23 -3.07
CA GLY A 26 4.95 12.59 -1.81
C GLY A 26 6.00 11.50 -1.96
N GLY A 27 6.51 11.22 -3.16
CA GLY A 27 7.66 10.36 -3.39
C GLY A 27 7.42 8.85 -3.27
N GLY A 28 6.15 8.41 -3.16
CA GLY A 28 5.74 7.01 -3.27
C GLY A 28 5.85 6.47 -4.70
N ALA A 29 5.40 5.22 -4.90
CA ALA A 29 5.35 4.58 -6.21
C ALA A 29 3.91 4.57 -6.74
N ASN A 30 3.68 5.20 -7.88
CA ASN A 30 2.40 5.16 -8.59
C ASN A 30 2.49 4.16 -9.74
N ILE A 31 1.93 2.98 -9.53
CA ILE A 31 2.05 1.86 -10.45
C ILE A 31 0.81 1.74 -11.34
N ASP A 32 1.03 1.44 -12.61
CA ASP A 32 0.02 0.87 -13.49
C ASP A 32 0.06 -0.66 -13.36
N ARG A 33 -1.07 -1.28 -13.04
CA ARG A 33 -1.16 -2.74 -12.90
C ARG A 33 -1.21 -3.47 -14.23
N LYS A 34 -1.53 -2.75 -15.30
CA LYS A 34 -1.58 -3.28 -16.65
C LYS A 34 -0.20 -3.26 -17.31
N ASP A 35 0.71 -2.43 -16.82
CA ASP A 35 2.09 -2.33 -17.28
C ASP A 35 3.09 -2.77 -16.20
N SER A 36 3.49 -4.04 -16.27
CA SER A 36 4.44 -4.63 -15.32
C SER A 36 5.81 -3.96 -15.36
N LYS A 37 6.26 -3.45 -16.51
CA LYS A 37 7.56 -2.77 -16.66
C LYS A 37 7.53 -1.42 -15.94
N GLN A 38 6.47 -0.65 -16.14
CA GLN A 38 6.27 0.63 -15.44
C GLN A 38 6.19 0.42 -13.92
N ALA A 39 5.43 -0.59 -13.48
CA ALA A 39 5.29 -0.89 -12.06
C ALA A 39 6.64 -1.24 -11.42
N ILE A 40 7.42 -2.12 -12.05
CA ILE A 40 8.76 -2.49 -11.59
C ILE A 40 9.69 -1.26 -11.54
N ALA A 41 9.67 -0.42 -12.57
CA ALA A 41 10.51 0.77 -12.63
C ALA A 41 10.20 1.75 -11.48
N GLU A 42 8.92 1.97 -11.16
CA GLU A 42 8.52 2.82 -10.03
C GLU A 42 8.88 2.22 -8.67
N ILE A 43 8.77 0.91 -8.51
CA ILE A 43 9.22 0.22 -7.29
C ILE A 43 10.73 0.35 -7.11
N ILE A 44 11.52 0.22 -8.18
CA ILE A 44 12.98 0.43 -8.13
C ILE A 44 13.31 1.87 -7.72
N LYS A 45 12.62 2.87 -8.30
CA LYS A 45 12.79 4.28 -7.91
C LYS A 45 12.46 4.51 -6.43
N LEU A 46 11.38 3.90 -5.94
CA LEU A 46 11.00 3.96 -4.53
C LEU A 46 12.06 3.32 -3.63
N GLY A 47 12.54 2.12 -3.97
CA GLY A 47 13.59 1.44 -3.20
C GLY A 47 14.88 2.26 -3.09
N ARG A 48 15.31 2.93 -4.17
CA ARG A 48 16.46 3.85 -4.13
C ARG A 48 16.25 4.99 -3.13
N ARG A 49 15.08 5.64 -3.16
CA ARG A 49 14.73 6.70 -2.22
C ARG A 49 14.62 6.20 -0.78
N MET A 50 14.17 4.96 -0.56
CA MET A 50 14.15 4.34 0.77
C MET A 50 15.55 4.26 1.35
N ASN A 51 16.54 3.82 0.58
CA ASN A 51 17.94 3.79 1.01
C ASN A 51 18.48 5.21 1.27
N GLU A 52 18.30 6.13 0.33
CA GLU A 52 18.83 7.50 0.42
C GLU A 52 18.27 8.30 1.59
N LYS A 53 16.97 8.14 1.89
CA LYS A 53 16.23 8.99 2.83
C LYS A 53 15.78 8.25 4.09
N ASN A 54 16.20 7.00 4.25
CA ASN A 54 15.77 6.11 5.33
C ASN A 54 14.24 6.07 5.48
N TRP A 55 13.54 5.85 4.35
CA TRP A 55 12.08 5.80 4.31
C TRP A 55 11.56 4.37 4.47
N SER A 56 10.40 4.24 5.12
CA SER A 56 9.62 3.02 5.18
C SER A 56 8.56 2.99 4.07
N THR A 57 8.14 1.81 3.63
CA THR A 57 7.07 1.65 2.63
C THR A 57 5.96 0.74 3.15
N VAL A 58 4.72 1.11 2.85
CA VAL A 58 3.52 0.32 3.14
C VAL A 58 2.96 -0.23 1.83
N ILE A 59 2.73 -1.55 1.81
CA ILE A 59 2.22 -2.29 0.66
C ILE A 59 0.99 -3.09 1.08
N PHE A 60 -0.10 -2.93 0.33
CA PHE A 60 -1.25 -3.82 0.44
C PHE A 60 -1.07 -4.99 -0.54
N ALA A 61 -0.61 -6.14 -0.05
CA ALA A 61 -0.22 -7.29 -0.88
C ALA A 61 -1.35 -7.82 -1.77
N GLU A 62 -2.62 -7.70 -1.35
CA GLU A 62 -3.79 -8.08 -2.17
C GLU A 62 -4.08 -7.08 -3.31
N GLY A 63 -3.56 -5.86 -3.20
CA GLY A 63 -3.80 -4.75 -4.13
C GLY A 63 -5.25 -4.24 -4.16
N THR A 64 -6.22 -4.88 -3.54
CA THR A 64 -7.61 -4.39 -3.50
C THR A 64 -8.23 -4.70 -2.15
N ARG A 65 -9.18 -3.86 -1.72
CA ARG A 65 -9.93 -4.11 -0.49
C ARG A 65 -10.74 -5.41 -0.61
N ALA A 66 -10.76 -6.21 0.45
CA ALA A 66 -11.71 -7.30 0.63
C ALA A 66 -13.13 -6.72 0.81
N LYS A 67 -14.15 -7.36 0.23
CA LYS A 67 -15.55 -6.92 0.33
C LYS A 67 -16.32 -7.68 1.41
N ASP A 68 -15.91 -8.89 1.72
CA ASP A 68 -16.60 -9.87 2.57
C ASP A 68 -15.73 -10.32 3.76
N GLY A 69 -14.58 -9.67 3.97
CA GLY A 69 -13.62 -10.04 5.01
C GLY A 69 -12.74 -11.23 4.69
N LYS A 70 -12.87 -11.84 3.50
CA LYS A 70 -11.97 -12.91 3.05
C LYS A 70 -10.72 -12.30 2.42
N MET A 71 -9.57 -12.79 2.87
CA MET A 71 -8.27 -12.41 2.32
C MET A 71 -8.12 -12.92 0.88
N LYS A 72 -7.65 -12.06 -0.02
CA LYS A 72 -7.34 -12.42 -1.41
C LYS A 72 -5.90 -12.92 -1.53
N PRO A 73 -5.56 -13.59 -2.65
CA PRO A 73 -4.18 -13.96 -2.92
C PRO A 73 -3.23 -12.76 -2.92
N PHE A 74 -2.05 -12.96 -2.33
CA PHE A 74 -1.02 -11.93 -2.26
C PHE A 74 -0.21 -11.84 -3.56
N GLN A 75 0.04 -10.61 -3.98
CA GLN A 75 0.88 -10.29 -5.13
C GLN A 75 2.31 -10.06 -4.67
N VAL A 76 3.15 -11.10 -4.79
CA VAL A 76 4.50 -11.11 -4.21
C VAL A 76 5.56 -10.38 -5.04
N GLY A 77 5.34 -10.20 -6.35
CA GLY A 77 6.36 -9.67 -7.26
C GLY A 77 6.87 -8.27 -6.90
N GLY A 78 5.97 -7.40 -6.44
CA GLY A 78 6.35 -6.05 -6.01
C GLY A 78 7.19 -6.04 -4.74
N ILE A 79 6.86 -6.91 -3.78
CA ILE A 79 7.60 -7.06 -2.52
C ILE A 79 8.99 -7.64 -2.81
N ALA A 80 9.07 -8.71 -3.63
CA ALA A 80 10.33 -9.32 -4.01
C ALA A 80 11.27 -8.34 -4.74
N THR A 81 10.71 -7.51 -5.63
CA THR A 81 11.49 -6.46 -6.31
C THR A 81 12.02 -5.43 -5.32
N LEU A 82 11.19 -4.99 -4.37
CA LEU A 82 11.60 -4.01 -3.38
C LEU A 82 12.74 -4.54 -2.48
N LEU A 83 12.63 -5.77 -2.00
CA LEU A 83 13.64 -6.41 -1.15
C LEU A 83 14.97 -6.64 -1.88
N LYS A 84 14.95 -6.88 -3.19
CA LYS A 84 16.18 -6.93 -4.00
C LYS A 84 16.92 -5.58 -4.01
N ILE A 85 16.19 -4.47 -3.95
CA ILE A 85 16.77 -3.11 -3.96
C ILE A 85 17.13 -2.65 -2.54
N VAL A 86 16.37 -3.08 -1.54
CA VAL A 86 16.54 -2.73 -0.12
C VAL A 86 16.64 -4.03 0.70
N PRO A 87 17.75 -4.76 0.62
CA PRO A 87 17.90 -6.05 1.30
C PRO A 87 17.95 -5.93 2.83
N THR A 88 18.24 -4.74 3.35
CA THR A 88 18.24 -4.44 4.79
C THR A 88 16.85 -4.10 5.34
N ALA A 89 15.82 -4.04 4.49
CA ALA A 89 14.46 -3.74 4.94
C ALA A 89 13.90 -4.88 5.78
N ILE A 90 13.38 -4.54 6.96
CA ILE A 90 12.63 -5.46 7.81
C ILE A 90 11.16 -5.46 7.36
N ILE A 91 10.60 -6.64 7.14
CA ILE A 91 9.20 -6.81 6.79
C ILE A 91 8.39 -6.94 8.08
N VAL A 92 7.43 -6.04 8.27
CA VAL A 92 6.49 -6.11 9.39
C VAL A 92 5.10 -6.45 8.84
N PRO A 93 4.65 -7.72 8.95
CA PRO A 93 3.29 -8.08 8.58
C PRO A 93 2.26 -7.45 9.53
N VAL A 94 1.26 -6.80 8.96
CA VAL A 94 0.13 -6.19 9.70
C VAL A 94 -1.17 -6.73 9.13
N ALA A 95 -2.00 -7.31 9.99
CA ALA A 95 -3.37 -7.71 9.68
C ALA A 95 -4.35 -6.69 10.26
N ILE A 96 -5.32 -6.28 9.44
CA ILE A 96 -6.39 -5.37 9.81
C ILE A 96 -7.71 -6.11 9.68
N GLU A 97 -8.31 -6.47 10.81
CA GLU A 97 -9.60 -7.15 10.82
C GLU A 97 -10.76 -6.16 10.85
N ASN A 98 -11.94 -6.61 10.39
CA ASN A 98 -13.21 -5.86 10.43
C ASN A 98 -13.27 -4.56 9.62
N SER A 99 -12.20 -4.12 8.97
CA SER A 99 -12.19 -2.89 8.16
C SER A 99 -13.26 -2.89 7.05
N TRP A 100 -13.54 -4.05 6.46
CA TRP A 100 -14.59 -4.23 5.45
C TRP A 100 -16.01 -3.94 5.97
N ARG A 101 -16.25 -4.06 7.27
CA ARG A 101 -17.57 -3.81 7.89
C ARG A 101 -17.97 -2.34 7.78
N VAL A 102 -17.00 -1.42 7.75
CA VAL A 102 -17.23 0.03 7.66
C VAL A 102 -17.98 0.41 6.39
N VAL A 103 -17.69 -0.29 5.28
CA VAL A 103 -18.25 -0.02 3.95
C VAL A 103 -19.18 -1.14 3.45
N ARG A 104 -19.60 -2.06 4.35
CA ARG A 104 -20.40 -3.24 3.99
C ARG A 104 -21.71 -2.88 3.31
N TYR A 105 -22.31 -1.75 3.69
CA TYR A 105 -23.59 -1.26 3.16
C TYR A 105 -23.44 -0.16 2.10
N GLY A 106 -22.23 0.01 1.53
CA GLY A 106 -21.93 1.06 0.56
C GLY A 106 -21.02 2.16 1.11
N THR A 107 -20.85 3.22 0.32
CA THR A 107 -19.93 4.33 0.63
C THR A 107 -20.54 5.37 1.57
N TYR A 108 -21.87 5.44 1.65
CA TYR A 108 -22.58 6.34 2.55
C TYR A 108 -24.01 5.81 2.82
N PRO A 109 -24.48 5.82 4.08
CA PRO A 109 -23.73 6.12 5.30
C PRO A 109 -22.71 5.02 5.63
N LEU A 110 -21.57 5.41 6.20
CA LEU A 110 -20.58 4.46 6.70
C LEU A 110 -21.07 3.82 8.00
N SER A 111 -20.77 2.54 8.20
CA SER A 111 -21.05 1.88 9.46
C SER A 111 -20.09 2.38 10.55
N SER A 112 -20.65 2.87 11.67
CA SER A 112 -19.91 3.43 12.79
C SER A 112 -19.82 2.45 13.98
N LEU A 113 -18.96 2.76 14.95
CA LEU A 113 -18.81 2.03 16.22
C LEU A 113 -18.42 0.54 16.07
N LEU A 114 -17.77 0.20 14.96
CA LEU A 114 -17.30 -1.16 14.70
C LEU A 114 -15.91 -1.37 15.33
N PRO A 115 -15.66 -2.50 16.03
CA PRO A 115 -14.33 -2.79 16.56
C PRO A 115 -13.36 -3.12 15.43
N LEU A 116 -12.37 -2.25 15.22
CA LEU A 116 -11.20 -2.48 14.38
C LEU A 116 -10.10 -3.16 15.20
N LYS A 117 -9.54 -4.25 14.70
CA LYS A 117 -8.40 -4.93 15.34
C LYS A 117 -7.19 -4.85 14.41
N PHE A 118 -6.04 -4.52 15.01
CA PHE A 118 -4.75 -4.50 14.35
C PHE A 118 -3.85 -5.54 15.01
N LEU A 119 -3.35 -6.48 14.21
CA LEU A 119 -2.41 -7.50 14.67
C LEU A 119 -1.11 -7.30 13.89
N SER A 120 0.01 -7.25 14.61
CA SER A 120 1.34 -7.19 14.02
C SER A 120 2.21 -8.28 14.62
N TYR A 121 2.97 -8.96 13.77
CA TYR A 121 3.96 -9.95 14.19
C TYR A 121 5.35 -9.42 13.82
N LEU A 122 6.28 -9.41 14.78
CA LEU A 122 7.70 -9.27 14.51
C LEU A 122 8.28 -10.68 14.43
N TYR A 123 8.88 -11.01 13.30
CA TYR A 123 9.72 -12.20 13.14
C TYR A 123 11.18 -11.75 13.10
#